data_AF-A0A0D7K9E9-F1
#
_entry.id   AF-A0A0D7K9E9-F1
#
_cell.length_a   1.000
_cell.length_b   1.000
_cell.length_c   1.000
_cell.angle_alpha   90.00
_cell.angle_beta   90.00
_cell.angle_gamma   90.00
#
_symmetry.space_group_name_H-M   'P 1'
#
loop_
_entity.id
_entity.type
_entity.pdbx_description
1 polymer ?
#
loop_
_entity_poly.entity_id
_entity_poly.type
_entity_poly.pdbx_seq_one_letter_code
_entity_poly.pdbx_strand_id
1 'polypeptide(L)' 'MARPKSEWPNKVLALIQSGNHTAAVAQIKVAPTVGDITRLQTLLEKLPPSPALQQLKKFVEEERALLAAPRLHRAP' A
#
# COMPACT_ATOMS: atom_id res chain seq x y z
N MET A 1 20.57 -2.79 16.84
CA MET A 1 19.33 -2.03 17.16
C MET A 1 18.25 -2.48 16.19
N ALA A 2 17.15 -3.08 16.67
CA ALA A 2 16.03 -3.47 15.82
C ALA A 2 15.30 -2.19 15.37
N ARG A 3 15.23 -1.93 14.06
CA ARG A 3 14.37 -0.84 13.55
C ARG A 3 12.93 -1.15 13.97
N PRO A 4 12.20 -0.21 14.59
CA PRO A 4 10.78 -0.42 14.84
C PRO A 4 10.11 -0.78 13.52
N LYS A 5 9.21 -1.77 13.56
CA LYS A 5 8.42 -2.16 12.39
C LYS A 5 7.70 -0.89 11.89
N SER A 6 7.73 -0.67 10.58
CA SER A 6 7.06 0.48 9.98
C SER A 6 5.57 0.44 10.34
N GLU A 7 5.08 1.51 10.95
CA GLU A 7 3.65 1.68 11.34
C GLU A 7 2.77 2.03 10.13
N TRP A 8 3.38 2.37 9.00
CA TRP A 8 2.70 2.83 7.80
C TRP A 8 1.61 1.87 7.28
N PRO A 9 1.84 0.55 7.17
CA PRO A 9 0.81 -0.37 6.64
C PRO A 9 -0.46 -0.37 7.49
N ASN A 10 -0.32 -0.30 8.81
CA ASN A 10 -1.44 -0.27 9.75
C ASN A 10 -2.21 1.05 9.65
N LYS A 11 -1.51 2.18 9.48
CA LYS A 11 -2.16 3.49 9.29
C LYS A 11 -2.97 3.53 7.99
N VAL A 12 -2.43 3.00 6.89
CA VAL A 12 -3.15 2.94 5.62
C VAL A 12 -4.34 1.99 5.71
N LEU A 13 -4.19 0.83 6.37
CA LEU A 13 -5.31 -0.07 6.62
C LEU A 13 -6.44 0.63 7.38
N ALA A 14 -6.11 1.42 8.42
CA ALA A 14 -7.11 2.17 9.18
C ALA A 14 -7.88 3.18 8.31
N LEU A 15 -7.21 3.86 7.37
CA LEU A 15 -7.87 4.76 6.40
C LEU A 15 -8.84 4.01 5.47
N ILE A 16 -8.46 2.81 5.03
CA ILE A 16 -9.31 1.96 4.19
C ILE A 16 -10.53 1.50 4.98
N GLN A 17 -10.35 1.03 6.21
CA GLN A 17 -11.43 0.57 7.08
C GLN A 17 -12.36 1.70 7.51
N SER A 18 -11.85 2.94 7.65
CA SER A 18 -12.67 4.12 7.93
C SER A 18 -13.42 4.64 6.70
N GLY A 19 -13.28 4.00 5.54
CA GLY A 19 -13.88 4.44 4.28
C GLY A 19 -13.22 5.66 3.63
N ASN A 20 -12.10 6.15 4.17
CA ASN A 20 -11.37 7.29 3.60
C ASN A 20 -10.44 6.83 2.47
N HIS A 21 -11.06 6.39 1.37
CA HIS A 21 -10.36 5.84 0.21
C HIS A 21 -9.41 6.85 -0.44
N THR A 22 -9.78 8.14 -0.48
CA THR A 22 -8.95 9.20 -1.05
C THR A 22 -7.62 9.33 -0.31
N ALA A 23 -7.65 9.36 1.03
CA ALA A 23 -6.43 9.43 1.82
C ALA A 23 -5.61 8.13 1.74
N ALA A 24 -6.27 6.97 1.72
CA ALA A 24 -5.61 5.68 1.55
C ALA A 24 -4.84 5.61 0.23
N VAL A 25 -5.49 5.98 -0.89
CA VAL A 25 -4.87 6.01 -2.22
C VAL A 25 -3.69 6.98 -2.24
N ALA A 26 -3.84 8.18 -1.68
CA ALA A 26 -2.76 9.15 -1.60
C ALA A 26 -1.54 8.60 -0.83
N GLN A 27 -1.77 7.92 0.30
CA GLN A 27 -0.70 7.29 1.07
C GLN A 27 0.00 6.17 0.29
N ILE A 28 -0.76 5.29 -0.38
CA ILE A 28 -0.20 4.18 -1.18
C ILE A 28 0.75 4.70 -2.27
N LYS A 29 0.40 5.80 -2.95
CA LYS A 29 1.26 6.43 -3.97
C LYS A 29 2.61 6.93 -3.45
N VAL A 30 2.67 7.27 -2.16
CA VAL A 30 3.89 7.78 -1.51
C VAL A 30 4.49 6.76 -0.54
N ALA A 31 4.23 5.47 -0.76
CA ALA A 31 4.71 4.42 0.13
C ALA A 31 6.24 4.48 0.32
N PRO A 32 6.75 4.32 1.56
CA PRO A 32 8.17 4.49 1.83
C PRO A 32 9.06 3.42 1.20
N THR A 33 8.59 2.17 1.22
CA THR A 33 9.35 1.00 0.75
C THR A 33 8.44 -0.05 0.12
N VAL A 34 9.00 -0.86 -0.78
CA VAL A 34 8.31 -2.06 -1.32
C VAL A 34 7.85 -2.99 -0.19
N GLY A 35 8.65 -3.11 0.87
CA GLY A 35 8.32 -3.93 2.04
C GLY A 35 7.08 -3.43 2.80
N ASP A 36 6.81 -2.12 2.80
CA ASP A 36 5.60 -1.57 3.40
C ASP A 36 4.36 -1.85 2.56
N ILE A 37 4.47 -1.74 1.23
CA ILE A 37 3.39 -2.13 0.32
C ILE A 37 3.09 -3.64 0.44
N THR A 38 4.11 -4.50 0.46
CA THR A 38 3.89 -5.95 0.60
C THR A 38 3.22 -6.31 1.93
N ARG A 39 3.59 -5.65 3.04
CA ARG A 39 2.89 -5.85 4.32
C ARG A 39 1.44 -5.38 4.25
N LEU A 40 1.16 -4.25 3.59
CA LEU A 40 -0.20 -3.77 3.37
C LEU A 40 -1.01 -4.80 2.56
N GLN A 41 -0.46 -5.38 1.50
CA GLN A 41 -1.13 -6.45 0.73
C GLN A 41 -1.56 -7.62 1.61
N THR A 42 -0.66 -8.11 2.47
CA THR A 42 -0.99 -9.19 3.44
C THR A 42 -2.10 -8.77 4.43
N LEU A 43 -2.19 -7.50 4.80
CA LEU A 43 -3.28 -6.99 5.63
C LEU A 43 -4.61 -6.96 4.87
N LEU A 44 -4.59 -6.54 3.59
CA LEU A 44 -5.77 -6.51 2.73
C LEU A 44 -6.31 -7.90 2.37
N GLU A 45 -5.47 -8.93 2.40
CA GLU A 45 -5.89 -10.33 2.24
C GLU A 45 -6.78 -10.82 3.38
N LYS A 46 -6.66 -10.23 4.58
CA LYS A 46 -7.46 -10.58 5.75
C LYS A 46 -8.84 -9.92 5.77
N LEU A 47 -9.09 -8.96 4.87
CA LEU A 47 -10.38 -8.28 4.78
C LEU A 47 -11.38 -9.11 3.96
N PRO A 48 -12.68 -9.02 4.27
CA PRO A 48 -13.71 -9.71 3.51
C PRO A 48 -13.68 -9.28 2.04
N PRO A 49 -13.82 -10.23 1.08
CA PRO A 49 -13.73 -9.91 -0.33
C PRO A 49 -14.88 -8.99 -0.76
N SER A 50 -14.55 -7.92 -1.49
CA SER A 50 -15.51 -7.03 -2.12
C SER A 50 -14.97 -6.54 -3.47
N PRO A 51 -15.83 -6.11 -4.41
CA PRO A 51 -15.37 -5.53 -5.69
C PRO A 51 -14.42 -4.34 -5.49
N ALA A 52 -14.72 -3.47 -4.52
CA ALA A 52 -13.87 -2.32 -4.17
C ALA A 52 -12.50 -2.76 -3.64
N LEU A 53 -12.46 -3.80 -2.79
CA LEU A 53 -11.21 -4.34 -2.28
C LEU A 53 -10.37 -4.98 -3.39
N GLN A 54 -10.99 -5.64 -4.36
CA GLN A 54 -10.28 -6.20 -5.52
C GLN A 54 -9.65 -5.09 -6.38
N GLN A 55 -10.39 -4.00 -6.63
CA GLN A 55 -9.85 -2.85 -7.35
C GLN A 55 -8.68 -2.21 -6.59
N LEU A 56 -8.81 -2.08 -5.27
CA LEU A 56 -7.73 -1.57 -4.42
C LEU A 56 -6.50 -2.47 -4.44
N LYS A 57 -6.67 -3.80 -4.38
CA LYS A 57 -5.55 -4.76 -4.47
C LYS A 57 -4.79 -4.63 -5.78
N LYS A 58 -5.48 -4.45 -6.91
CA LYS A 58 -4.85 -4.19 -8.21
C LYS A 58 -4.01 -2.90 -8.18
N PHE A 59 -4.59 -1.81 -7.70
CA PHE A 59 -3.90 -0.54 -7.56
C PHE A 59 -2.65 -0.64 -6.67
N VAL A 60 -2.76 -1.35 -5.53
CA VAL A 60 -1.62 -1.56 -4.62
C VAL A 60 -0.50 -2.38 -5.28
N GLU A 61 -0.81 -3.36 -6.13
CA GLU A 61 0.20 -4.11 -6.88
C GLU A 61 0.88 -3.27 -7.97
N GLU A 62 0.13 -2.40 -8.66
CA GLU A 62 0.70 -1.45 -9.62
C GLU A 62 1.73 -0.53 -8.95
N GLU A 63 1.36 0.09 -7.82
CA GLU A 63 2.25 0.96 -7.03
C GLU A 63 3.44 0.19 -6.46
N ARG A 64 3.26 -1.10 -6.08
CA ARG A 64 4.38 -1.98 -5.70
C ARG A 64 5.38 -2.15 -6.83
N ALA A 65 4.90 -2.43 -8.05
CA ALA A 65 5.74 -2.63 -9.21
C ALA A 65 6.50 -1.35 -9.58
N LEU A 66 5.83 -0.19 -9.56
CA LEU A 66 6.45 1.11 -9.77
C LEU A 66 7.54 1.41 -8.73
N LEU A 67 7.26 1.12 -7.45
CA LEU A 67 8.20 1.31 -6.35
C LEU A 67 9.35 0.28 -6.35
N ALA A 68 9.21 -0.85 -7.03
CA ALA A 68 10.26 -1.83 -7.22
C ALA A 68 11.13 -1.56 -8.46
N ALA A 69 10.61 -0.85 -9.47
CA ALA A 69 11.32 -0.58 -10.72
C ALA A 69 12.63 0.20 -10.47
N PRO A 70 13.74 -0.10 -11.18
CA PRO A 70 14.99 0.65 -11.04
C PRO A 70 14.76 2.16 -11.18
N ARG A 71 15.36 2.98 -10.31
CA ARG A 71 15.16 4.44 -10.28
C ARG A 71 15.49 5.15 -11.61
N LEU A 72 16.25 4.50 -12.49
CA LEU A 72 16.50 4.95 -13.87
C LEU A 72 15.22 5.09 -14.72
N HIS A 73 14.17 4.32 -14.43
CA HIS A 73 12.85 4.43 -15.08
C HIS A 73 11.94 5.51 -14.46
N ARG A 74 12.40 6.18 -13.40
CA ARG A 74 11.67 7.23 -12.68
C ARG A 74 12.36 8.57 -12.91
N ALA A 75 12.71 8.88 -14.15
CA ALA A 75 13.20 10.21 -14.52
C ALA A 75 12.00 11.17 -14.64
N PRO A 76 12.14 12.43 -14.21
CA PRO A 76 11.05 13.41 -14.10
C PRO A 76 10.40 13.79 -15.42
#